data_AF-A0A557RNB1-F1
#
_entry.id   AF-A0A557RNB1-F1
#
_cell.length_a   1.000
_cell.length_b   1.000
_cell.length_c   1.000
_cell.angle_alpha   90.00
_cell.angle_beta   90.00
_cell.angle_gamma   90.00
#
_symmetry.space_group_name_H-M   'P 1'
#
loop_
_entity.id
_entity.type
_entity.pdbx_description
1 polymer ?
#
loop_
_entity_poly.entity_id
_entity_poly.type
_entity_poly.pdbx_seq_one_letter_code
_entity_poly.pdbx_strand_id
1 'polypeptide(L)'
;MAREDDRIDNRIACLRTDRLPATLVSDAGYHCEVWRSSGSVRRAGERQPVDRIIKIPRTATPAREVAVLNRDHQRLRAALGDIVPPTVFVRTHIDGEASVIAMAPNIRRWFDVANPGNEAELAPMIARDPRLRDALAHFIGSAERWYREDDRVLDLYGIDNLVLDRNHHLHYIDSFGVFFHADLLEILPDPDPGLATRIRTSRLRLEYLNHLLERAHDKI
;
A
#
# COMPACT_ATOMS: atom_id res chain seq x y z
N MET A 1 -13.75 29.27 4.11
CA MET A 1 -13.33 29.26 2.69
C MET A 1 -12.41 28.07 2.54
N ALA A 2 -12.81 27.04 1.79
CA ALA A 2 -11.93 25.93 1.45
C ALA A 2 -10.82 26.46 0.53
N ARG A 3 -9.57 26.06 0.74
CA ARG A 3 -8.47 26.43 -0.16
C ARG A 3 -8.67 25.68 -1.48
N GLU A 4 -8.16 26.21 -2.60
CA GLU A 4 -8.26 25.54 -3.91
C GLU A 4 -7.71 24.10 -3.87
N ASP A 5 -6.82 23.77 -2.92
CA ASP A 5 -6.22 22.44 -2.71
C ASP A 5 -7.11 21.39 -1.99
N ASP A 6 -8.37 21.71 -1.65
CA ASP A 6 -9.25 20.83 -0.86
C ASP A 6 -10.18 19.93 -1.72
N ARG A 7 -9.80 19.63 -2.97
CA ARG A 7 -10.61 18.81 -3.88
C ARG A 7 -9.77 17.94 -4.81
N ILE A 8 -10.34 16.78 -5.16
CA ILE A 8 -9.82 15.93 -6.23
C ILE A 8 -10.08 16.65 -7.57
N ASP A 9 -9.00 16.90 -8.33
CA ASP A 9 -9.08 17.56 -9.64
C ASP A 9 -9.80 16.71 -10.68
N ASN A 10 -9.60 15.39 -10.66
CA ASN A 10 -10.26 14.49 -11.59
C ASN A 10 -11.77 14.41 -11.34
N ARG A 11 -12.54 14.31 -12.42
CA ARG A 11 -13.96 13.97 -12.39
C ARG A 11 -14.13 12.45 -12.33
N ILE A 12 -14.40 11.93 -11.15
CA ILE A 12 -14.63 10.49 -10.94
C ILE A 12 -16.14 10.22 -10.94
N ALA A 13 -16.66 9.50 -11.93
CA ALA A 13 -18.10 9.34 -12.14
C ALA A 13 -18.88 8.78 -10.92
N CYS A 14 -18.27 7.88 -10.15
CA CYS A 14 -18.89 7.30 -8.95
C CYS A 14 -18.77 8.18 -7.68
N LEU A 15 -18.11 9.33 -7.76
CA LEU A 15 -17.91 10.26 -6.64
C LEU A 15 -18.40 11.66 -7.03
N ARG A 16 -19.00 12.38 -6.07
CA ARG A 16 -19.28 13.81 -6.25
C ARG A 16 -18.02 14.61 -5.91
N THR A 17 -17.00 14.54 -6.77
CA THR A 17 -15.68 15.19 -6.51
C THR A 17 -15.82 16.69 -6.33
N ASP A 18 -16.79 17.31 -7.01
CA ASP A 18 -17.21 18.71 -6.85
C ASP A 18 -17.74 19.06 -5.44
N ARG A 19 -18.06 18.08 -4.59
CA ARG A 19 -18.61 18.29 -3.24
C ARG A 19 -17.91 17.45 -2.18
N LEU A 20 -16.87 16.72 -2.56
CA LEU A 20 -16.12 15.86 -1.66
C LEU A 20 -14.89 16.64 -1.17
N PRO A 21 -14.84 17.05 0.12
CA PRO A 21 -13.62 17.59 0.69
C PRO A 21 -12.55 16.50 0.65
N ALA A 22 -11.42 16.80 0.03
CA ALA A 22 -10.30 15.87 -0.09
C ALA A 22 -8.99 16.64 -0.15
N THR A 23 -7.96 16.14 0.51
CA THR A 23 -6.62 16.73 0.45
C THR A 23 -5.69 15.74 -0.24
N LEU A 24 -4.88 16.21 -1.19
CA LEU A 24 -3.82 15.40 -1.79
C LEU A 24 -2.77 15.12 -0.72
N VAL A 25 -2.55 13.84 -0.39
CA VAL A 25 -1.59 13.42 0.64
C VAL A 25 -0.34 12.76 0.07
N SER A 26 -0.39 12.31 -1.19
CA SER A 26 0.80 11.89 -1.92
C SER A 26 0.56 11.94 -3.42
N ASP A 27 1.44 12.64 -4.12
CA ASP A 27 1.57 12.69 -5.58
C ASP A 27 2.95 12.21 -6.03
N ALA A 28 3.76 11.63 -5.13
CA ALA A 28 5.07 11.07 -5.46
C ALA A 28 4.97 9.59 -5.88
N GLY A 29 3.81 8.95 -5.68
CA GLY A 29 3.58 7.55 -6.02
C GLY A 29 3.71 7.30 -7.52
N TYR A 30 4.40 6.21 -7.89
CA TYR A 30 4.63 5.83 -9.28
C TYR A 30 3.33 5.48 -10.02
N HIS A 31 2.40 4.78 -9.35
CA HIS A 31 1.17 4.28 -9.97
C HIS A 31 -0.06 5.18 -9.80
N CYS A 32 -0.12 5.96 -8.72
CA CYS A 32 -1.34 6.68 -8.35
C CYS A 32 -1.06 7.96 -7.58
N GLU A 33 -2.05 8.84 -7.60
CA GLU A 33 -2.23 9.89 -6.61
C GLU A 33 -3.04 9.34 -5.43
N VAL A 34 -2.77 9.89 -4.25
CA VAL A 34 -3.38 9.47 -3.00
C VAL A 34 -4.06 10.67 -2.37
N TRP A 35 -5.37 10.60 -2.27
CA TRP A 35 -6.22 11.65 -1.71
C TRP A 35 -6.82 11.19 -0.40
N ARG A 36 -6.83 12.04 0.63
CA ARG A 36 -7.51 11.77 1.89
C ARG A 36 -8.83 12.51 1.93
N SER A 37 -9.91 11.80 2.20
CA SER A 37 -11.21 12.41 2.47
C SER A 37 -11.70 12.00 3.86
N SER A 38 -12.03 13.00 4.66
CA SER A 38 -12.61 12.84 5.99
C SER A 38 -14.03 13.37 6.00
N GLY A 39 -14.92 12.70 6.72
CA GLY A 39 -16.31 13.10 6.84
C GLY A 39 -17.12 12.12 7.66
N SER A 40 -18.38 11.94 7.28
CA SER A 40 -19.29 11.02 7.97
C SER A 40 -20.35 10.52 7.03
N VAL A 41 -20.75 9.26 7.17
CA VAL A 41 -21.87 8.67 6.45
C VAL A 41 -22.99 8.33 7.42
N ARG A 42 -24.24 8.43 6.99
CA ARG A 42 -25.37 7.90 7.76
C ARG A 42 -25.59 6.42 7.42
N ARG A 43 -25.58 5.56 8.43
CA ARG A 43 -25.88 4.13 8.32
C ARG A 43 -26.83 3.75 9.45
N ALA A 44 -27.94 3.09 9.11
CA ALA A 44 -28.99 2.71 10.06
C ALA A 44 -29.46 3.88 10.97
N GLY A 45 -29.55 5.10 10.43
CA GLY A 45 -29.93 6.30 11.18
C GLY A 45 -28.80 6.97 11.96
N GLU A 46 -27.67 6.29 12.18
CA GLU A 46 -26.53 6.81 12.91
C GLU A 46 -25.50 7.47 12.00
N ARG A 47 -24.89 8.56 12.48
CA ARG A 47 -23.81 9.25 11.78
C ARG A 47 -22.48 8.62 12.17
N GLN A 48 -21.87 7.86 11.27
CA GLN A 48 -20.58 7.23 11.47
C GLN A 48 -19.47 8.07 10.84
N PRO A 49 -18.41 8.45 11.58
CA PRO A 49 -17.27 9.14 11.01
C PRO A 49 -16.55 8.23 10.01
N VAL A 50 -15.99 8.83 8.98
CA VAL A 50 -15.27 8.14 7.92
C VAL A 50 -14.00 8.92 7.63
N ASP A 51 -12.86 8.24 7.67
CA ASP A 51 -11.57 8.79 7.26
C ASP A 51 -10.94 7.79 6.30
N ARG A 52 -10.81 8.18 5.02
CA ARG A 52 -10.44 7.27 3.93
C ARG A 52 -9.37 7.86 3.06
N ILE A 53 -8.61 6.96 2.49
CA ILE A 53 -7.75 7.21 1.34
C ILE A 53 -8.49 6.78 0.07
N ILE A 54 -8.36 7.60 -0.96
CA ILE A 54 -8.82 7.38 -2.33
C ILE A 54 -7.57 7.42 -3.20
N LYS A 55 -7.21 6.28 -3.78
CA LYS A 55 -6.12 6.19 -4.74
C LYS A 55 -6.66 6.26 -6.16
N ILE A 56 -6.09 7.15 -6.94
CA ILE A 56 -6.48 7.43 -8.33
C ILE A 56 -5.29 7.06 -9.21
N PRO A 57 -5.41 6.07 -10.11
CA PRO A 57 -4.31 5.68 -10.98
C PRO A 57 -3.98 6.84 -11.93
N ARG A 58 -2.69 7.04 -12.21
CA ARG A 58 -2.22 8.11 -13.12
C ARG A 58 -2.65 7.88 -14.56
N THR A 59 -2.83 6.63 -14.94
CA THR A 59 -3.25 6.20 -16.27
C THR A 59 -4.56 5.44 -16.17
N ALA A 60 -5.46 5.66 -17.13
CA ALA A 60 -6.72 4.94 -17.21
C ALA A 60 -6.46 3.42 -17.23
N THR A 61 -7.13 2.69 -16.32
CA THR A 61 -6.87 1.26 -16.10
C THR A 61 -7.96 0.42 -16.76
N PRO A 62 -7.65 -0.35 -17.82
CA PRO A 62 -8.64 -1.17 -18.51
C PRO A 62 -9.17 -2.31 -17.63
N ALA A 63 -10.37 -2.79 -17.91
CA ALA A 63 -11.07 -3.77 -17.08
C ALA A 63 -10.26 -5.05 -16.78
N ARG A 64 -9.47 -5.53 -17.75
CA ARG A 64 -8.60 -6.70 -17.57
C ARG A 64 -7.54 -6.48 -16.49
N GLU A 65 -6.95 -5.29 -16.45
CA GLU A 65 -5.90 -4.94 -15.51
C GLU A 65 -6.49 -4.70 -14.12
N VAL A 66 -7.68 -4.08 -14.04
CA VAL A 66 -8.43 -3.97 -12.79
C VAL A 66 -8.69 -5.35 -12.15
N ALA A 67 -9.03 -6.35 -12.97
CA ALA A 67 -9.26 -7.71 -12.49
C ALA A 67 -7.98 -8.36 -11.92
N VAL A 68 -6.82 -8.08 -12.51
CA VAL A 68 -5.51 -8.55 -12.01
C VAL A 68 -5.17 -7.85 -10.69
N LEU A 69 -5.24 -6.51 -10.66
CA LEU A 69 -4.96 -5.70 -9.46
C LEU A 69 -5.80 -6.13 -8.26
N ASN A 70 -7.11 -6.30 -8.47
CA ASN A 70 -8.01 -6.73 -7.40
C ASN A 70 -7.69 -8.17 -6.94
N ARG A 71 -7.35 -9.08 -7.86
CA ARG A 71 -6.95 -10.45 -7.52
C ARG A 71 -5.67 -10.48 -6.69
N ASP A 72 -4.66 -9.72 -7.09
CA ASP A 72 -3.39 -9.67 -6.36
C ASP A 72 -3.57 -9.04 -4.98
N HIS A 73 -4.36 -7.96 -4.86
CA HIS A 73 -4.69 -7.39 -3.56
C HIS A 73 -5.50 -8.35 -2.68
N GLN A 74 -6.46 -9.10 -3.25
CA GLN A 74 -7.22 -10.11 -2.50
C GLN A 74 -6.30 -11.23 -2.00
N ARG A 75 -5.36 -11.69 -2.82
CA ARG A 75 -4.34 -12.68 -2.43
C ARG A 75 -3.46 -12.15 -1.29
N LEU A 76 -3.01 -10.91 -1.42
CA LEU A 76 -2.21 -10.23 -0.39
C LEU A 76 -2.98 -10.19 0.94
N ARG A 77 -4.23 -9.71 0.94
CA ARG A 77 -5.08 -9.64 2.14
C ARG A 77 -5.38 -11.01 2.72
N ALA A 78 -5.62 -12.02 1.88
CA ALA A 78 -5.91 -13.38 2.35
C ALA A 78 -4.72 -14.00 3.09
N ALA A 79 -3.48 -13.73 2.63
CA ALA A 79 -2.28 -14.25 3.26
C ALA A 79 -1.85 -13.44 4.49
N LEU A 80 -1.90 -12.11 4.42
CA LEU A 80 -1.35 -11.22 5.46
C LEU A 80 -2.39 -10.73 6.47
N GLY A 81 -3.67 -11.01 6.26
CA GLY A 81 -4.75 -10.64 7.18
C GLY A 81 -4.79 -9.14 7.42
N ASP A 82 -4.86 -8.74 8.69
CA ASP A 82 -5.05 -7.35 9.08
C ASP A 82 -3.82 -6.44 8.84
N ILE A 83 -2.67 -7.01 8.45
CA ILE A 83 -1.52 -6.22 7.99
C ILE A 83 -1.91 -5.45 6.71
N VAL A 84 -2.80 -5.96 5.87
CA VAL A 84 -3.24 -5.27 4.65
C VAL A 84 -4.59 -4.62 4.95
N PRO A 85 -4.76 -3.29 4.85
CA PRO A 85 -6.05 -2.65 5.10
C PRO A 85 -7.16 -3.17 4.19
N PRO A 86 -8.44 -3.09 4.62
CA PRO A 86 -9.54 -3.50 3.77
C PRO A 86 -9.71 -2.47 2.65
N THR A 87 -9.48 -2.89 1.41
CA THR A 87 -9.51 -2.02 0.23
C THR A 87 -10.65 -2.43 -0.69
N VAL A 88 -11.38 -1.42 -1.19
CA VAL A 88 -12.44 -1.61 -2.18
C VAL A 88 -11.98 -1.00 -3.50
N PHE A 89 -11.97 -1.81 -4.55
CA PHE A 89 -11.77 -1.35 -5.93
C PHE A 89 -13.12 -1.03 -6.55
N VAL A 90 -13.30 0.20 -7.03
CA VAL A 90 -14.54 0.65 -7.69
C VAL A 90 -14.23 0.96 -9.14
N ARG A 91 -14.78 0.14 -10.04
CA ARG A 91 -14.78 0.45 -11.47
C ARG A 91 -15.63 1.68 -11.73
N THR A 92 -15.07 2.63 -12.45
CA THR A 92 -15.68 3.95 -12.69
C THR A 92 -15.16 4.53 -14.00
N HIS A 93 -15.59 5.74 -14.33
CA HIS A 93 -14.91 6.58 -15.31
C HIS A 93 -14.19 7.71 -14.58
N ILE A 94 -12.98 8.05 -15.03
CA ILE A 94 -12.16 9.17 -14.54
C ILE A 94 -11.92 10.06 -15.75
N ASP A 95 -12.41 11.30 -15.69
CA ASP A 95 -12.35 12.27 -16.80
C ASP A 95 -12.91 11.74 -18.13
N GLY A 96 -13.91 10.85 -18.04
CA GLY A 96 -14.58 10.23 -19.18
C GLY A 96 -14.01 8.87 -19.58
N GLU A 97 -12.81 8.52 -19.13
CA GLU A 97 -12.13 7.27 -19.48
C GLU A 97 -12.44 6.14 -18.49
N ALA A 98 -12.67 4.93 -18.99
CA ALA A 98 -12.92 3.77 -18.14
C ALA A 98 -11.69 3.43 -17.29
N SER A 99 -11.87 3.38 -15.98
CA SER A 99 -10.77 3.17 -15.03
C SER A 99 -11.28 2.59 -13.69
N VAL A 100 -10.45 2.70 -12.64
CA VAL A 100 -10.72 2.24 -11.29
C VAL A 100 -10.22 3.25 -10.26
N ILE A 101 -10.86 3.29 -9.09
CA ILE A 101 -10.27 3.85 -7.87
C ILE A 101 -10.15 2.77 -6.80
N ALA A 102 -9.16 2.90 -5.93
CA ALA A 102 -9.05 2.08 -4.73
C ALA A 102 -9.34 2.93 -3.49
N MET A 103 -10.22 2.44 -2.62
CA MET A 103 -10.57 3.12 -1.37
C MET A 103 -10.24 2.26 -0.17
N ALA A 104 -9.53 2.82 0.80
CA ALA A 104 -9.13 2.14 2.03
C ALA A 104 -9.31 3.07 3.26
N PRO A 105 -9.38 2.53 4.49
CA PRO A 105 -9.26 3.34 5.69
C PRO A 105 -7.95 4.13 5.69
N ASN A 106 -7.99 5.36 6.22
CA ASN A 106 -6.78 6.12 6.44
C ASN A 106 -5.99 5.56 7.64
N ILE A 107 -4.82 4.99 7.37
CA ILE A 107 -3.88 4.57 8.41
C ILE A 107 -3.01 5.77 8.80
N ARG A 108 -3.00 6.09 10.10
CA ARG A 108 -2.13 7.15 10.65
C ARG A 108 -0.70 6.63 10.75
N ARG A 109 0.04 6.79 9.66
CA ARG A 109 1.46 6.44 9.54
C ARG A 109 2.26 7.08 10.68
N TRP A 110 3.13 6.30 11.28
CA TRP A 110 4.09 6.77 12.26
C TRP A 110 5.53 6.56 11.79
N PHE A 111 5.87 5.35 11.35
CA PHE A 111 7.18 5.02 10.76
C PHE A 111 7.02 4.26 9.46
N ASP A 112 7.85 4.58 8.47
CA ASP A 112 8.14 3.67 7.35
C ASP A 112 9.08 2.57 7.87
N VAL A 113 8.55 1.36 7.98
CA VAL A 113 9.25 0.22 8.57
C VAL A 113 10.33 -0.29 7.62
N ALA A 114 10.12 -0.16 6.31
CA ALA A 114 11.05 -0.62 5.29
C ALA A 114 12.17 0.41 5.02
N ASN A 115 12.18 1.55 5.70
CA ASN A 115 13.23 2.55 5.60
C ASN A 115 14.31 2.34 6.68
N PRO A 116 15.56 1.98 6.31
CA PRO A 116 16.66 1.82 7.25
C PRO A 116 16.99 3.08 8.07
N GLY A 117 16.60 4.26 7.60
CA GLY A 117 16.76 5.51 8.35
C GLY A 117 16.00 5.54 9.68
N ASN A 118 15.00 4.68 9.87
CA ASN A 118 14.20 4.58 11.10
C ASN A 118 14.68 3.45 12.03
N GLU A 119 15.81 2.79 11.75
CA GLU A 119 16.29 1.63 12.51
C GLU A 119 16.46 1.92 14.00
N ALA A 120 17.02 3.08 14.35
CA ALA A 120 17.33 3.44 15.74
C ALA A 120 16.07 3.48 16.63
N GLU A 121 14.94 3.91 16.07
CA GLU A 121 13.63 3.93 16.70
C GLU A 121 12.92 2.56 16.61
N LEU A 122 12.99 1.89 15.46
CA LEU A 122 12.27 0.64 15.20
C LEU A 122 12.84 -0.56 15.95
N ALA A 123 14.17 -0.70 16.01
CA ALA A 123 14.80 -1.89 16.60
C ALA A 123 14.44 -2.08 18.09
N PRO A 124 14.44 -1.05 18.95
CA PRO A 124 13.95 -1.18 20.32
C PRO A 124 12.46 -1.54 20.42
N MET A 125 11.62 -1.06 19.50
CA MET A 125 10.19 -1.38 19.49
C MET A 125 9.96 -2.86 19.15
N ILE A 126 10.59 -3.35 18.09
CA ILE A 126 10.55 -4.76 17.68
C ILE A 126 11.10 -5.65 18.80
N ALA A 127 12.17 -5.24 19.49
CA ALA A 127 12.71 -6.01 20.62
C ALA A 127 11.76 -6.11 21.84
N ARG A 128 10.85 -5.14 22.02
CA ARG A 128 9.97 -5.06 23.20
C ARG A 128 8.55 -5.56 22.95
N ASP A 129 8.10 -5.61 21.69
CA ASP A 129 6.73 -5.92 21.32
C ASP A 129 6.64 -7.27 20.58
N PRO A 130 6.25 -8.36 21.27
CA PRO A 130 6.11 -9.67 20.64
C PRO A 130 5.11 -9.69 19.49
N ARG A 131 4.02 -8.92 19.59
CA ARG A 131 2.99 -8.87 18.55
C ARG A 131 3.54 -8.25 17.27
N LEU A 132 4.36 -7.21 17.41
CA LEU A 132 5.05 -6.61 16.26
C LEU A 132 6.04 -7.60 15.63
N ARG A 133 6.81 -8.35 16.45
CA ARG A 133 7.70 -9.40 15.93
C ARG A 133 6.94 -10.45 15.15
N ASP A 134 5.84 -10.97 15.70
CA ASP A 134 5.04 -12.00 15.05
C ASP A 134 4.45 -11.50 13.72
N ALA A 135 3.92 -10.27 13.71
CA ALA A 135 3.40 -9.65 12.49
C ALA A 135 4.50 -9.44 11.43
N LEU A 136 5.69 -9.00 11.84
CA LEU A 136 6.83 -8.79 10.95
C LEU A 136 7.37 -10.13 10.41
N ALA A 137 7.49 -11.15 11.26
CA ALA A 137 7.88 -12.50 10.88
C ALA A 137 6.90 -13.09 9.85
N HIS A 138 5.59 -12.93 10.10
CA HIS A 138 4.54 -13.37 9.18
C HIS A 138 4.62 -12.64 7.82
N PHE A 139 4.85 -11.32 7.85
CA PHE A 139 5.04 -10.53 6.63
C PHE A 139 6.25 -11.00 5.83
N ILE A 140 7.42 -11.13 6.46
CA ILE A 140 8.66 -11.56 5.81
C ILE A 140 8.53 -12.98 5.26
N GLY A 141 8.02 -13.92 6.06
CA GLY A 141 7.84 -15.31 5.64
C GLY A 141 6.89 -15.43 4.45
N SER A 142 5.82 -14.64 4.41
CA SER A 142 4.91 -14.59 3.27
C SER A 142 5.57 -14.00 2.02
N ALA A 143 6.33 -12.91 2.17
CA ALA A 143 7.08 -12.26 1.09
C ALA A 143 8.11 -13.22 0.46
N GLU A 144 8.90 -13.90 1.29
CA GLU A 144 9.90 -14.86 0.83
C GLU A 144 9.29 -16.10 0.18
N ARG A 145 8.11 -16.53 0.66
CA ARG A 145 7.38 -17.62 0.01
C ARG A 145 6.95 -17.23 -1.40
N TRP A 146 6.33 -16.06 -1.59
CA TRP A 146 5.92 -15.59 -2.92
C TRP A 146 7.09 -15.44 -3.88
N TYR A 147 8.24 -14.98 -3.40
CA TYR A 147 9.43 -14.90 -4.25
C TYR A 147 9.91 -16.29 -4.68
N ARG A 148 10.02 -17.23 -3.75
CA ARG A 148 10.53 -18.58 -4.05
C ARG A 148 9.58 -19.44 -4.90
N GLU A 149 8.27 -19.28 -4.74
CA GLU A 149 7.27 -20.15 -5.38
C GLU A 149 6.70 -19.56 -6.68
N ASP A 150 6.57 -18.24 -6.76
CA ASP A 150 5.86 -17.56 -7.85
C ASP A 150 6.70 -16.50 -8.59
N ASP A 151 7.99 -16.32 -8.26
CA ASP A 151 8.84 -15.22 -8.73
C ASP A 151 8.23 -13.83 -8.47
N ARG A 152 7.43 -13.72 -7.42
CA ARG A 152 6.73 -12.50 -7.02
C ARG A 152 7.45 -11.79 -5.90
N VAL A 153 7.86 -10.56 -6.14
CA VAL A 153 8.50 -9.69 -5.15
C VAL A 153 7.48 -8.66 -4.68
N LEU A 154 7.19 -8.60 -3.38
CA LEU A 154 6.33 -7.54 -2.84
C LEU A 154 6.96 -6.17 -3.09
N ASP A 155 6.14 -5.18 -3.46
CA ASP A 155 6.63 -3.82 -3.64
C ASP A 155 6.93 -3.17 -2.28
N LEU A 156 8.21 -3.23 -1.92
CA LEU A 156 8.80 -2.47 -0.83
C LEU A 156 9.66 -1.32 -1.36
N TYR A 157 9.66 -1.03 -2.66
CA TYR A 157 10.37 0.10 -3.25
C TYR A 157 9.65 1.42 -2.96
N GLY A 158 8.31 1.41 -3.01
CA GLY A 158 7.50 2.56 -2.63
C GLY A 158 7.80 3.03 -1.20
N ILE A 159 7.89 4.35 -1.03
CA ILE A 159 8.03 4.98 0.30
C ILE A 159 6.70 4.82 1.04
N ASP A 160 6.75 4.54 2.34
CA ASP A 160 5.57 4.36 3.19
C ASP A 160 4.65 3.21 2.76
N ASN A 161 5.13 2.23 2.00
CA ASN A 161 4.33 1.06 1.63
C ASN A 161 4.12 0.11 2.82
N LEU A 162 5.12 -0.04 3.70
CA LEU A 162 5.04 -0.82 4.93
C LEU A 162 5.25 0.10 6.14
N VAL A 163 4.21 0.33 6.92
CA VAL A 163 4.22 1.33 8.00
C VAL A 163 3.82 0.75 9.33
N LEU A 164 4.29 1.37 10.41
CA LEU A 164 3.69 1.22 11.74
C LEU A 164 2.76 2.38 12.02
N ASP A 165 1.63 2.10 12.66
CA ASP A 165 0.82 3.12 13.30
C ASP A 165 1.25 3.37 14.76
N ARG A 166 0.61 4.36 15.40
CA ARG A 166 0.90 4.73 16.81
C ARG A 166 0.57 3.64 17.83
N ASN A 167 -0.19 2.61 17.44
CA ASN A 167 -0.50 1.46 18.29
C ASN A 167 0.42 0.27 17.98
N HIS A 168 1.49 0.48 17.21
CA HIS A 168 2.46 -0.51 16.76
C HIS A 168 1.83 -1.61 15.88
N HIS A 169 0.73 -1.32 15.20
CA HIS A 169 0.19 -2.25 14.21
C HIS A 169 0.92 -2.03 12.89
N LEU A 170 1.44 -3.13 12.33
CA LEU A 170 2.09 -3.15 11.04
C LEU A 170 1.03 -3.12 9.94
N HIS A 171 1.19 -2.22 8.97
CA HIS A 171 0.28 -2.08 7.83
C HIS A 171 1.05 -2.02 6.51
N TYR A 172 0.72 -2.89 5.56
CA TYR A 172 1.11 -2.75 4.16
C TYR A 172 -0.01 -2.04 3.41
N ILE A 173 0.21 -0.78 3.03
CA ILE A 173 -0.86 0.13 2.61
C ILE A 173 -0.91 0.35 1.10
N ASP A 174 -0.09 -0.32 0.30
CA ASP A 174 -0.18 -0.21 -1.15
C ASP A 174 -1.36 -1.01 -1.74
N SER A 175 -1.87 -0.60 -2.89
CA SER A 175 -3.05 -1.18 -3.53
C SER A 175 -2.93 -1.35 -5.04
N PHE A 176 -2.03 -0.62 -5.69
CA PHE A 176 -1.80 -0.74 -7.13
C PHE A 176 -0.39 -1.26 -7.36
N GLY A 177 -0.23 -2.37 -8.07
CA GLY A 177 1.10 -2.92 -8.36
C GLY A 177 1.83 -3.50 -7.15
N VAL A 178 1.10 -4.19 -6.25
CA VAL A 178 1.66 -4.72 -4.98
C VAL A 178 2.74 -5.80 -5.16
N PHE A 179 2.89 -6.33 -6.37
CA PHE A 179 3.95 -7.28 -6.74
C PHE A 179 4.71 -6.78 -7.97
N PHE A 180 6.02 -6.96 -7.94
CA PHE A 180 6.86 -7.06 -9.13
C PHE A 180 7.03 -8.53 -9.53
N HIS A 181 7.01 -8.79 -10.83
CA HIS A 181 7.15 -10.11 -11.42
C HIS A 181 8.58 -10.25 -11.95
N ALA A 182 9.42 -11.03 -11.24
CA ALA A 182 10.84 -11.13 -11.51
C ALA A 182 11.14 -11.94 -12.78
N ASP A 183 10.29 -12.91 -13.10
CA ASP A 183 10.30 -13.70 -14.34
C ASP A 183 10.25 -12.82 -15.61
N LEU A 184 9.61 -11.65 -15.55
CA LEU A 184 9.56 -10.71 -16.67
C LEU A 184 10.95 -10.16 -17.06
N LEU A 185 11.94 -10.16 -16.16
CA LEU A 185 13.31 -9.76 -16.48
C LEU A 185 14.00 -10.74 -17.42
N GLU A 186 13.58 -12.01 -17.41
CA GLU A 186 14.17 -13.07 -18.23
C GLU A 186 13.36 -13.31 -19.51
N ILE A 187 12.05 -13.15 -19.44
CA ILE A 187 11.12 -13.45 -20.55
C ILE A 187 11.08 -12.32 -21.58
N LEU A 188 11.21 -11.06 -21.16
CA LEU A 188 11.12 -9.93 -22.08
C LEU A 188 12.47 -9.65 -22.76
N PRO A 189 12.51 -9.40 -24.08
CA PRO A 189 13.76 -9.14 -24.80
C PRO A 189 14.42 -7.81 -24.43
N ASP A 190 13.65 -6.86 -23.89
CA ASP A 190 14.11 -5.58 -23.37
C ASP A 190 13.24 -5.20 -22.15
N PRO A 191 13.54 -5.76 -20.96
CA PRO A 191 12.73 -5.52 -19.77
C PRO A 191 12.88 -4.08 -19.30
N ASP A 192 11.84 -3.53 -18.64
CA ASP A 192 11.88 -2.17 -18.08
C ASP A 192 13.14 -2.00 -17.20
N PRO A 193 14.06 -1.08 -17.53
CA PRO A 193 15.27 -0.85 -16.76
C PRO A 193 14.99 -0.49 -15.29
N GLY A 194 13.83 0.11 -15.02
CA GLY A 194 13.38 0.42 -13.67
C GLY A 194 12.97 -0.82 -12.86
N LEU A 195 12.50 -1.89 -13.51
CA LEU A 195 11.96 -3.08 -12.84
C LEU A 195 13.03 -3.80 -12.03
N ALA A 196 14.22 -4.03 -12.62
CA ALA A 196 15.34 -4.67 -11.92
C ALA A 196 15.76 -3.89 -10.67
N THR A 197 15.78 -2.56 -10.77
CA THR A 197 16.13 -1.68 -9.65
C THR A 197 15.08 -1.73 -8.54
N ARG A 198 13.79 -1.72 -8.88
CA ARG A 198 12.68 -1.82 -7.91
C ARG A 198 12.66 -3.18 -7.21
N ILE A 199 12.87 -4.26 -7.96
CA ILE A 199 13.00 -5.62 -7.40
C ILE A 199 14.18 -5.67 -6.43
N ARG A 200 15.38 -5.26 -6.86
CA ARG A 200 16.59 -5.28 -6.02
C ARG A 200 16.40 -4.48 -4.74
N THR A 201 15.86 -3.27 -4.85
CA THR A 201 15.61 -2.41 -3.68
C THR A 201 14.60 -3.04 -2.73
N SER A 202 13.52 -3.64 -3.26
CA SER A 202 12.52 -4.30 -2.44
C SER A 202 13.10 -5.50 -1.68
N ARG A 203 13.94 -6.30 -2.34
CA ARG A 203 14.68 -7.41 -1.72
C ARG A 203 15.63 -6.93 -0.62
N LEU A 204 16.43 -5.90 -0.88
CA LEU A 204 17.33 -5.31 0.13
C LEU A 204 16.57 -4.79 1.35
N ARG A 205 15.41 -4.16 1.14
CA ARG A 205 14.55 -3.71 2.24
C ARG A 205 13.98 -4.89 3.02
N LEU A 206 13.59 -5.99 2.35
CA LEU A 206 13.15 -7.21 3.02
C LEU A 206 14.27 -7.86 3.85
N GLU A 207 15.49 -7.92 3.32
CA GLU A 207 16.68 -8.42 4.04
C GLU A 207 16.96 -7.58 5.29
N TYR A 208 16.87 -6.25 5.18
CA TYR A 208 16.97 -5.35 6.33
C TYR A 208 15.90 -5.66 7.39
N LEU A 209 14.64 -5.86 7.00
CA LEU A 209 13.57 -6.23 7.94
C LEU A 209 13.85 -7.55 8.64
N ASN A 210 14.37 -8.54 7.91
CA ASN A 210 14.77 -9.82 8.49
C ASN A 210 15.92 -9.66 9.49
N HIS A 211 16.92 -8.85 9.16
CA HIS A 211 18.02 -8.53 10.08
C HIS A 211 17.54 -7.88 11.38
N LEU A 212 16.56 -6.97 11.33
CA LEU A 212 15.96 -6.39 12.53
C LEU A 212 15.26 -7.44 13.39
N LEU A 213 14.55 -8.38 12.77
CA LEU A 213 13.85 -9.45 13.46
C LEU A 213 14.84 -10.42 14.14
N GLU A 214 15.91 -10.81 13.46
CA GLU A 214 16.98 -11.65 14.01
C GLU A 214 17.63 -11.00 15.24
N ARG A 215 18.03 -9.73 15.13
CA ARG A 215 18.60 -8.97 16.27
C ARG A 215 17.66 -8.83 17.45
N ALA A 216 16.34 -8.89 17.22
CA ALA A 216 15.36 -8.85 18.29
C ALA A 216 15.23 -10.19 19.00
N HIS A 217 15.48 -11.31 18.32
CA HIS A 217 15.51 -12.65 18.92
C HIS A 217 16.79 -12.88 19.76
N ASP A 218 17.94 -12.39 19.30
CA ASP A 218 19.23 -12.54 20.02
C ASP A 218 19.28 -11.79 21.37
N LYS A 219 18.31 -10.91 21.64
CA LYS A 219 18.23 -10.10 22.86
C LYS A 219 17.29 -10.69 23.93
N ILE A 220 16.66 -11.84 23.66
CA ILE A 220 15.78 -12.57 24.58
C ILE A 220 16.57 -13.71 25.20
#